data_AF-A0A7C9LJJ4-F1
#
_entry.id   AF-A0A7C9LJJ4-F1
#
_cell.length_a   1.000
_cell.length_b   1.000
_cell.length_c   1.000
_cell.angle_alpha   90.00
_cell.angle_beta   90.00
_cell.angle_gamma   90.00
#
_symmetry.space_group_name_H-M   'P 1'
#
loop_
_entity.id
_entity.type
_entity.pdbx_description
1 polymer ?
#
loop_
_entity_poly.entity_id
_entity_poly.type
_entity_poly.pdbx_seq_one_letter_code
_entity_poly.pdbx_strand_id
1 'polypeptide(L)'
;MTETVSRARRGPYAKSRLRQAEIVEAAIRVFAAKGYHGGSLREIAREIDMSLTAVTHHFPSKVDLLEAVLEETDRQGEEFATRPGFTSWVVALVIRNLDRPELLRMLAIIAAEASAADHPAHEWFVLRYERLRAVMIETVREDQRVGRIDPSRDAAFLADAVIALWDGLQLQWLIDDRFDMVERMRHSLATLLPESPVVA
;
A
#
# COMPACT_ATOMS: atom_id res chain seq x y z
N MET A 1 44.91 1.41 -30.06
CA MET A 1 43.46 1.38 -30.33
C MET A 1 42.79 1.28 -28.97
N THR A 2 42.39 2.42 -28.42
CA THR A 2 42.02 2.58 -27.01
C THR A 2 40.51 2.71 -26.91
N GLU A 3 39.82 1.70 -26.40
CA GLU A 3 38.39 1.76 -26.09
C GLU A 3 38.19 2.43 -24.73
N THR A 4 37.75 3.68 -24.75
CA THR A 4 37.26 4.38 -23.55
C THR A 4 35.79 4.06 -23.37
N VAL A 5 35.48 3.10 -22.49
CA VAL A 5 34.09 2.79 -22.09
C VAL A 5 33.54 3.96 -21.26
N SER A 6 32.47 4.58 -21.77
CA SER A 6 31.74 5.70 -21.19
C SER A 6 31.19 5.40 -19.79
N ARG A 7 31.86 5.95 -18.76
CA ARG A 7 31.49 5.81 -17.34
C ARG A 7 30.60 6.96 -16.81
N ALA A 8 30.20 7.90 -17.66
CA ALA A 8 29.64 9.20 -17.24
C ALA A 8 28.10 9.27 -17.09
N ARG A 9 27.31 8.31 -17.60
CA ARG A 9 25.84 8.38 -17.59
C ARG A 9 25.14 7.70 -16.41
N ARG A 10 25.79 6.81 -15.66
CA ARG A 10 25.16 6.09 -14.52
C ARG A 10 25.10 6.90 -13.21
N GLY A 11 26.04 7.82 -12.99
CA GLY A 11 26.13 8.59 -11.73
C GLY A 11 25.02 9.63 -11.53
N PRO A 12 24.72 10.50 -12.50
CA PRO A 12 23.70 11.55 -12.35
C PRO A 12 22.28 10.99 -12.15
N TYR A 13 21.93 9.93 -12.88
CA TYR A 13 20.63 9.27 -12.76
C TYR A 13 20.46 8.57 -11.40
N ALA A 14 21.50 7.88 -10.90
CA ALA A 14 21.46 7.26 -9.59
C ALA A 14 21.26 8.29 -8.48
N LYS A 15 21.97 9.43 -8.55
CA LYS A 15 21.82 10.54 -7.60
C LYS A 15 20.43 11.18 -7.64
N SER A 16 19.86 11.36 -8.84
CA SER A 16 18.51 11.89 -9.01
C SER A 16 17.44 10.97 -8.40
N ARG A 17 17.53 9.66 -8.65
CA ARG A 17 16.60 8.68 -8.07
C ARG A 17 16.68 8.60 -6.55
N LEU A 18 17.88 8.67 -5.98
CA LEU A 18 18.05 8.72 -4.53
C LEU A 18 17.35 9.96 -3.94
N ARG A 19 17.47 11.12 -4.59
CA ARG A 19 16.74 12.33 -4.15
C ARG A 19 15.23 12.22 -4.30
N GLN A 20 14.73 11.62 -5.38
CA GLN A 20 13.30 11.36 -5.53
C GLN A 20 12.78 10.47 -4.41
N ALA A 21 13.49 9.39 -4.06
CA ALA A 21 13.10 8.50 -2.97
C ALA A 21 13.07 9.23 -1.62
N GLU A 22 14.08 10.04 -1.29
CA GLU A 22 14.09 10.84 -0.06
C GLU A 22 12.91 11.84 0.01
N ILE A 23 12.56 12.48 -1.10
CA ILE A 23 11.41 13.39 -1.16
C ILE A 23 10.10 12.62 -0.96
N VAL A 24 9.95 11.45 -1.59
CA VAL A 24 8.76 10.59 -1.43
C VAL A 24 8.62 10.12 0.03
N GLU A 25 9.71 9.68 0.66
CA GLU A 25 9.70 9.27 2.08
C GLU A 25 9.32 10.43 3.01
N ALA A 26 9.79 11.64 2.75
CA ALA A 26 9.39 12.83 3.49
C ALA A 26 7.92 13.18 3.24
N ALA A 27 7.44 13.06 2.01
CA ALA A 27 6.04 13.26 1.68
C ALA A 27 5.13 12.28 2.43
N ILE A 28 5.52 11.00 2.54
CA ILE A 28 4.80 9.99 3.33
C ILE A 28 4.65 10.45 4.78
N ARG A 29 5.73 10.92 5.43
CA ARG A 29 5.68 11.39 6.82
C ARG A 29 4.83 12.65 6.98
N VAL A 30 4.95 13.61 6.08
CA VAL A 30 4.12 14.83 6.11
C VAL A 30 2.63 14.51 5.92
N PHE A 31 2.28 13.69 4.94
CA PHE A 31 0.90 13.30 4.69
C PHE A 31 0.34 12.39 5.79
N ALA A 32 1.15 11.51 6.39
CA ALA A 32 0.76 10.72 7.56
C ALA A 32 0.43 11.58 8.78
N ALA A 33 1.06 12.76 8.91
CA ALA A 33 0.85 13.68 10.02
C ALA A 33 -0.28 14.69 9.78
N LYS A 34 -0.52 15.10 8.53
CA LYS A 34 -1.36 16.27 8.21
C LYS A 34 -2.43 16.02 7.14
N GLY A 35 -2.49 14.81 6.59
CA GLY A 35 -3.27 14.50 5.39
C GLY A 35 -2.71 15.18 4.14
N TYR A 36 -3.37 14.94 3.01
CA TYR A 36 -3.06 15.65 1.78
C TYR A 36 -3.28 17.13 2.01
N HIS A 37 -4.47 17.60 2.40
CA HIS A 37 -4.78 19.03 2.43
C HIS A 37 -3.88 19.84 3.37
N GLY A 38 -3.55 19.31 4.54
CA GLY A 38 -2.73 19.98 5.55
C GLY A 38 -1.22 19.99 5.25
N GLY A 39 -0.72 19.10 4.39
CA GLY A 39 0.69 19.03 4.01
C GLY A 39 1.07 20.00 2.88
N SER A 40 2.30 20.48 2.85
CA SER A 40 2.80 21.35 1.76
C SER A 40 4.20 20.97 1.27
N LEU A 41 4.50 21.26 0.00
CA LEU A 41 5.86 21.07 -0.57
C LEU A 41 6.94 21.82 0.22
N ARG A 42 6.60 22.97 0.83
CA ARG A 42 7.53 23.73 1.68
C ARG A 42 7.87 23.00 2.96
N GLU A 43 6.91 22.31 3.57
CA GLU A 43 7.16 21.52 4.77
C GLU A 43 7.99 20.29 4.45
N ILE A 44 7.65 19.60 3.36
CA ILE A 44 8.40 18.43 2.87
C ILE A 44 9.86 18.82 2.60
N ALA A 45 10.09 19.93 1.88
CA ALA A 45 11.43 20.45 1.63
C ALA A 45 12.20 20.74 2.93
N ARG A 46 11.53 21.35 3.91
CA ARG A 46 12.13 21.69 5.21
C ARG A 46 12.51 20.45 6.02
N GLU A 47 11.75 19.38 5.90
CA GLU A 47 11.98 18.14 6.64
C GLU A 47 13.28 17.44 6.24
N ILE A 48 13.69 17.57 4.98
CA ILE A 48 14.90 16.95 4.41
C ILE A 48 16.00 17.97 4.08
N ASP A 49 15.93 19.17 4.66
CA ASP A 49 16.88 20.27 4.46
C ASP A 49 17.14 20.61 2.97
N MET A 50 16.05 20.61 2.19
CA MET A 50 16.05 21.01 0.78
C MET A 50 15.33 22.34 0.60
N SER A 51 15.70 23.07 -0.46
CA SER A 51 14.93 24.23 -0.88
C SER A 51 13.64 23.79 -1.57
N LEU A 52 12.59 24.61 -1.50
CA LEU A 52 11.36 24.38 -2.27
C LEU A 52 11.69 24.21 -3.76
N THR A 53 12.57 25.05 -4.31
CA THR A 53 13.01 24.98 -5.71
C THR A 53 13.60 23.62 -6.06
N ALA A 54 14.42 23.04 -5.17
CA ALA A 54 15.01 21.72 -5.37
C ALA A 54 13.94 20.61 -5.37
N VAL A 55 12.95 20.68 -4.47
CA VAL A 55 11.82 19.73 -4.47
C VAL A 55 10.97 19.88 -5.74
N THR A 56 10.61 21.12 -6.10
CA THR A 56 9.79 21.39 -7.30
C THR A 56 10.48 21.05 -8.61
N HIS A 57 11.81 20.95 -8.62
CA HIS A 57 12.56 20.45 -9.76
C HIS A 57 12.29 18.95 -10.02
N HIS A 58 12.06 18.18 -8.97
CA HIS A 58 11.71 16.76 -9.06
C HIS A 58 10.21 16.52 -9.19
N PHE A 59 9.40 17.30 -8.47
CA PHE A 59 7.94 17.18 -8.43
C PHE A 59 7.31 18.57 -8.60
N PRO A 60 6.90 18.94 -9.84
CA PRO A 60 6.44 20.29 -10.16
C PRO A 60 5.30 20.79 -9.27
N SER A 61 4.41 19.89 -8.84
CA SER A 61 3.31 20.18 -7.94
C SER A 61 3.18 19.13 -6.83
N LYS A 62 2.31 19.45 -5.86
CA LYS A 62 1.94 18.52 -4.78
C LYS A 62 1.13 17.33 -5.30
N VAL A 63 0.42 17.50 -6.43
CA VAL A 63 -0.30 16.39 -7.09
C VAL A 63 0.71 15.41 -7.68
N ASP A 64 1.73 15.90 -8.41
CA ASP A 64 2.79 15.04 -8.97
C ASP A 64 3.53 14.25 -7.88
N LEU A 65 3.76 14.88 -6.73
CA LEU A 65 4.39 14.20 -5.58
C LEU A 65 3.46 13.17 -4.95
N LEU A 66 2.16 13.46 -4.84
CA LEU A 66 1.18 12.51 -4.34
C LEU A 66 1.10 11.29 -5.27
N GLU A 67 1.04 11.48 -6.58
CA GLU A 67 1.06 10.39 -7.56
C GLU A 67 2.28 9.49 -7.35
N ALA A 68 3.49 10.07 -7.25
CA ALA A 68 4.71 9.29 -7.02
C ALA A 68 4.72 8.52 -5.68
N VAL A 69 4.12 9.09 -4.64
CA VAL A 69 3.96 8.43 -3.33
C VAL A 69 3.02 7.24 -3.42
N LEU A 70 1.92 7.39 -4.18
CA LEU A 70 0.93 6.33 -4.41
C LEU A 70 1.49 5.22 -5.31
N GLU A 71 2.25 5.58 -6.35
CA GLU A 71 2.97 4.62 -7.21
C GLU A 71 4.00 3.79 -6.41
N GLU A 72 4.77 4.44 -5.54
CA GLU A 72 5.72 3.75 -4.67
C GLU A 72 5.01 2.77 -3.71
N THR A 73 3.82 3.13 -3.25
CA THR A 73 2.98 2.24 -2.43
C THR A 73 2.57 0.98 -3.20
N ASP A 74 2.10 1.14 -4.44
CA ASP A 74 1.68 0.01 -5.28
C ASP A 74 2.84 -0.90 -5.66
N ARG A 75 3.98 -0.33 -6.09
CA ARG A 75 5.20 -1.06 -6.44
C ARG A 75 5.65 -1.98 -5.30
N GLN A 76 5.61 -1.46 -4.08
CA GLN A 76 5.96 -2.25 -2.90
C GLN A 76 4.92 -3.37 -2.64
N GLY A 77 3.64 -3.15 -2.93
CA GLY A 77 2.60 -4.17 -2.83
C GLY A 77 2.81 -5.36 -3.79
N GLU A 78 3.21 -5.09 -5.03
CA GLU A 78 3.40 -6.10 -6.09
C GLU A 78 4.56 -7.07 -5.82
N GLU A 79 5.64 -6.60 -5.18
CA GLU A 79 6.82 -7.42 -4.85
C GLU A 79 6.51 -8.62 -3.91
N PHE A 80 5.31 -8.65 -3.30
CA PHE A 80 4.89 -9.66 -2.32
C PHE A 80 3.91 -10.73 -2.89
N ALA A 81 3.92 -10.94 -4.21
CA ALA A 81 2.91 -11.74 -4.90
C ALA A 81 3.04 -13.27 -4.79
N THR A 82 4.02 -13.83 -4.06
CA THR A 82 4.10 -15.29 -3.84
C THR A 82 3.06 -15.74 -2.81
N ARG A 83 2.10 -16.58 -3.22
CA ARG A 83 0.91 -16.93 -2.41
C ARG A 83 0.92 -18.40 -1.97
N PRO A 84 1.20 -18.72 -0.69
CA PRO A 84 1.05 -20.07 -0.15
C PRO A 84 -0.41 -20.49 0.13
N GLY A 85 -1.38 -19.67 -0.30
CA GLY A 85 -2.83 -19.79 -0.03
C GLY A 85 -3.38 -18.46 0.50
N PHE A 86 -4.67 -18.17 0.27
CA PHE A 86 -5.32 -16.89 0.54
C PHE A 86 -5.15 -16.44 1.99
N THR A 87 -5.50 -17.28 2.97
CA THR A 87 -5.36 -16.97 4.41
C THR A 87 -3.92 -16.64 4.78
N SER A 88 -2.97 -17.47 4.32
CA SER A 88 -1.55 -17.28 4.63
C SER A 88 -1.00 -15.98 4.03
N TRP A 89 -1.44 -15.65 2.82
CA TRP A 89 -1.06 -14.44 2.11
C TRP A 89 -1.62 -13.19 2.79
N VAL A 90 -2.90 -13.17 3.18
CA VAL A 90 -3.51 -12.03 3.91
C VAL A 90 -2.78 -11.77 5.23
N VAL A 91 -2.52 -12.82 6.01
CA VAL A 91 -1.79 -12.70 7.28
C VAL A 91 -0.37 -12.18 7.07
N ALA A 92 0.32 -12.67 6.06
CA ALA A 92 1.68 -12.23 5.76
C ALA A 92 1.71 -10.76 5.31
N LEU A 93 0.67 -10.31 4.61
CA LEU A 93 0.46 -8.90 4.28
C LEU A 93 0.23 -8.04 5.54
N VAL A 94 -0.56 -8.51 6.52
CA VAL A 94 -0.75 -7.81 7.81
C VAL A 94 0.59 -7.63 8.50
N ILE A 95 1.33 -8.73 8.69
CA ILE A 95 2.60 -8.73 9.43
C ILE A 95 3.59 -7.76 8.81
N ARG A 96 3.75 -7.79 7.48
CA ARG A 96 4.63 -6.86 6.76
C ARG A 96 4.24 -5.40 6.99
N ASN A 97 2.94 -5.13 6.99
CA ASN A 97 2.43 -3.76 7.09
C ASN A 97 2.66 -3.18 8.49
N LEU A 98 2.81 -4.01 9.53
CA LEU A 98 3.19 -3.55 10.88
C LEU A 98 4.54 -2.84 10.93
N ASP A 99 5.49 -3.16 10.03
CA ASP A 99 6.80 -2.51 9.97
C ASP A 99 6.75 -1.09 9.36
N ARG A 100 5.56 -0.62 8.93
CA ARG A 100 5.38 0.63 8.17
C ARG A 100 4.17 1.45 8.62
N PRO A 101 4.04 1.78 9.92
CA PRO A 101 2.87 2.48 10.46
C PRO A 101 2.63 3.83 9.80
N GLU A 102 3.67 4.58 9.43
CA GLU A 102 3.55 5.90 8.79
C GLU A 102 2.90 5.79 7.41
N LEU A 103 3.32 4.81 6.60
CA LEU A 103 2.74 4.58 5.28
C LEU A 103 1.26 4.20 5.40
N LEU A 104 0.92 3.30 6.33
CA LEU A 104 -0.48 2.91 6.56
C LEU A 104 -1.33 4.06 7.08
N ARG A 105 -0.78 4.88 7.99
CA ARG A 105 -1.46 6.08 8.50
C ARG A 105 -1.74 7.07 7.38
N MET A 106 -0.75 7.32 6.52
CA MET A 106 -0.95 8.13 5.32
C MET A 106 -2.07 7.56 4.45
N LEU A 107 -2.02 6.27 4.11
CA LEU A 107 -3.04 5.66 3.26
C LEU A 107 -4.43 5.75 3.88
N ALA A 108 -4.58 5.53 5.18
CA ALA A 108 -5.86 5.64 5.87
C ALA A 108 -6.43 7.07 5.81
N ILE A 109 -5.58 8.09 6.03
CA ILE A 109 -6.01 9.49 5.95
C ILE A 109 -6.38 9.87 4.52
N ILE A 110 -5.52 9.56 3.55
CA ILE A 110 -5.77 9.92 2.15
C ILE A 110 -6.96 9.14 1.60
N ALA A 111 -7.18 7.88 2.00
CA ALA A 111 -8.39 7.13 1.62
C ALA A 111 -9.66 7.85 2.08
N ALA A 112 -9.66 8.37 3.31
CA ALA A 112 -10.78 9.14 3.83
C ALA A 112 -10.97 10.46 3.07
N GLU A 113 -9.91 11.21 2.79
CA GLU A 113 -9.96 12.43 1.97
C GLU A 113 -10.44 12.13 0.52
N ALA A 114 -9.97 11.02 -0.05
CA ALA A 114 -10.29 10.55 -1.39
C ALA A 114 -11.73 10.02 -1.54
N SER A 115 -12.51 9.95 -0.45
CA SER A 115 -13.96 9.71 -0.54
C SER A 115 -14.69 10.85 -1.25
N ALA A 116 -14.09 12.06 -1.26
CA ALA A 116 -14.53 13.17 -2.08
C ALA A 116 -14.07 12.98 -3.54
N ALA A 117 -15.01 13.06 -4.49
CA ALA A 117 -14.76 12.78 -5.91
C ALA A 117 -13.82 13.78 -6.60
N ASP A 118 -13.63 14.97 -6.03
CA ASP A 118 -12.72 16.01 -6.52
C ASP A 118 -11.31 15.92 -5.92
N HIS A 119 -11.08 14.97 -5.00
CA HIS A 119 -9.76 14.74 -4.43
C HIS A 119 -8.79 14.15 -5.48
N PRO A 120 -7.54 14.63 -5.60
CA PRO A 120 -6.60 14.13 -6.63
C PRO A 120 -6.31 12.63 -6.57
N ALA A 121 -6.40 12.01 -5.39
CA ALA A 121 -6.21 10.56 -5.22
C ALA A 121 -7.47 9.71 -5.48
N HIS A 122 -8.63 10.31 -5.79
CA HIS A 122 -9.91 9.60 -5.87
C HIS A 122 -9.85 8.42 -6.84
N GLU A 123 -9.47 8.69 -8.09
CA GLU A 123 -9.37 7.67 -9.14
C GLU A 123 -8.35 6.59 -8.78
N TRP A 124 -7.23 6.96 -8.17
CA TRP A 124 -6.24 5.99 -7.73
C TRP A 124 -6.80 5.01 -6.68
N PHE A 125 -7.56 5.50 -5.69
CA PHE A 125 -8.16 4.64 -4.68
C PHE A 125 -9.26 3.74 -5.25
N VAL A 126 -10.08 4.25 -6.18
CA VAL A 126 -11.06 3.43 -6.92
C VAL A 126 -10.35 2.27 -7.61
N LEU A 127 -9.35 2.57 -8.44
CA LEU A 127 -8.60 1.55 -9.18
C LEU A 127 -7.82 0.62 -8.25
N ARG A 128 -7.33 1.11 -7.11
CA ARG A 128 -6.65 0.30 -6.10
C ARG A 128 -7.59 -0.75 -5.52
N TYR A 129 -8.80 -0.37 -5.09
CA TYR A 129 -9.77 -1.32 -4.54
C TYR A 129 -10.22 -2.33 -5.60
N GLU A 130 -10.38 -1.92 -6.86
CA GLU A 130 -10.64 -2.82 -7.98
C GLU A 130 -9.51 -3.85 -8.17
N ARG A 131 -8.24 -3.40 -8.21
CA ARG A 131 -7.06 -4.28 -8.33
C ARG A 131 -6.96 -5.25 -7.15
N LEU A 132 -7.10 -4.76 -5.92
CA LEU A 132 -7.04 -5.58 -4.71
C LEU A 132 -8.14 -6.65 -4.73
N ARG A 133 -9.38 -6.26 -5.04
CA ARG A 133 -10.51 -7.18 -5.18
C ARG A 133 -10.24 -8.26 -6.20
N ALA A 134 -9.77 -7.89 -7.40
CA ALA A 134 -9.48 -8.85 -8.46
C ALA A 134 -8.40 -9.88 -8.03
N VAL A 135 -7.33 -9.40 -7.38
CA VAL A 135 -6.26 -10.26 -6.84
C VAL A 135 -6.79 -11.22 -5.78
N MET A 136 -7.60 -10.72 -4.85
CA MET A 136 -8.18 -11.53 -3.78
C MET A 136 -9.13 -12.60 -4.34
N ILE A 137 -10.02 -12.22 -5.26
CA ILE A 137 -10.95 -13.15 -5.91
C ILE A 137 -10.22 -14.30 -6.58
N GLU A 138 -9.17 -14.01 -7.37
CA GLU A 138 -8.44 -15.07 -8.06
C GLU A 138 -7.73 -16.00 -7.07
N THR A 139 -7.20 -15.45 -5.97
CA THR A 139 -6.52 -16.24 -4.94
C THR A 139 -7.51 -17.13 -4.18
N VAL A 140 -8.71 -16.63 -3.86
CA VAL A 140 -9.78 -17.43 -3.25
C VAL A 140 -10.21 -18.55 -4.21
N ARG A 141 -10.40 -18.25 -5.50
CA ARG A 141 -10.76 -19.26 -6.51
C ARG A 141 -9.71 -20.34 -6.65
N GLU A 142 -8.44 -19.98 -6.59
CA GLU A 142 -7.36 -20.97 -6.61
C GLU A 142 -7.41 -21.89 -5.38
N ASP A 143 -7.61 -21.32 -4.19
CA ASP A 143 -7.79 -22.08 -2.96
C ASP A 143 -9.05 -22.97 -2.98
N GLN A 144 -10.11 -22.56 -3.68
CA GLN A 144 -11.29 -23.39 -3.91
C GLN A 144 -10.98 -24.58 -4.84
N ARG A 145 -10.20 -24.37 -5.91
CA ARG A 145 -9.80 -25.45 -6.84
C ARG A 145 -8.96 -26.54 -6.16
N VAL A 146 -8.09 -26.15 -5.23
CA VAL A 146 -7.22 -27.09 -4.49
C VAL A 146 -7.81 -27.54 -3.14
N GLY A 147 -9.07 -27.20 -2.85
CA GLY A 147 -9.81 -27.69 -1.68
C GLY A 147 -9.46 -27.03 -0.34
N ARG A 148 -8.75 -25.90 -0.33
CA ARG A 148 -8.45 -25.14 0.90
C ARG A 148 -9.65 -24.31 1.39
N ILE A 149 -10.47 -23.82 0.46
CA ILE A 149 -11.68 -23.04 0.74
C ILE A 149 -12.88 -23.78 0.13
N ASP A 150 -14.01 -23.79 0.84
CA ASP A 150 -15.27 -24.37 0.34
C ASP A 150 -15.69 -23.69 -1.00
N PRO A 151 -15.87 -24.47 -2.09
CA PRO A 151 -16.21 -23.95 -3.41
C PRO A 151 -17.62 -23.34 -3.51
N SER A 152 -18.50 -23.59 -2.53
CA SER A 152 -19.84 -23.00 -2.47
C SER A 152 -19.84 -21.54 -1.98
N ARG A 153 -18.72 -21.08 -1.41
CA ARG A 153 -18.56 -19.70 -0.91
C ARG A 153 -18.37 -18.73 -2.08
N ASP A 154 -19.02 -17.57 -1.99
CA ASP A 154 -18.82 -16.50 -2.98
C ASP A 154 -17.45 -15.84 -2.79
N ALA A 155 -16.55 -16.06 -3.75
CA ALA A 155 -15.20 -15.49 -3.74
C ALA A 155 -15.19 -13.95 -3.77
N ALA A 156 -16.15 -13.31 -4.44
CA ALA A 156 -16.26 -11.86 -4.49
C ALA A 156 -16.63 -11.30 -3.11
N PHE A 157 -17.65 -11.89 -2.48
CA PHE A 157 -18.03 -11.55 -1.11
C PHE A 157 -16.88 -11.75 -0.11
N LEU A 158 -16.13 -12.85 -0.22
CA LEU A 158 -14.99 -13.10 0.67
C LEU A 158 -13.90 -12.05 0.51
N ALA A 159 -13.61 -11.64 -0.73
CA ALA A 159 -12.66 -10.55 -0.99
C ALA A 159 -13.15 -9.23 -0.39
N ASP A 160 -14.42 -8.87 -0.59
CA ASP A 160 -15.07 -7.71 0.03
C ASP A 160 -14.95 -7.71 1.55
N ALA A 161 -15.32 -8.83 2.19
CA ALA A 161 -15.30 -8.97 3.63
C ALA A 161 -13.89 -8.83 4.21
N VAL A 162 -12.87 -9.40 3.55
CA VAL A 162 -11.49 -9.29 4.00
C VAL A 162 -10.93 -7.88 3.83
N ILE A 163 -11.28 -7.17 2.75
CA ILE A 163 -10.90 -5.76 2.58
C ILE A 163 -11.52 -4.90 3.69
N ALA A 164 -12.82 -5.09 3.97
CA ALA A 164 -13.50 -4.34 5.03
C ALA A 164 -12.91 -4.63 6.42
N LEU A 165 -12.59 -5.90 6.72
CA LEU A 165 -11.90 -6.28 7.96
C LEU A 165 -10.53 -5.65 8.06
N TRP A 166 -9.76 -5.67 6.96
CA TRP A 166 -8.45 -5.05 6.90
C TRP A 166 -8.53 -3.57 7.27
N ASP A 167 -9.38 -2.80 6.59
CA ASP A 167 -9.50 -1.36 6.80
C ASP A 167 -9.91 -1.03 8.25
N GLY A 168 -10.86 -1.78 8.80
CA GLY A 168 -11.33 -1.59 10.18
C GLY A 168 -10.34 -2.01 11.26
N LEU A 169 -9.62 -3.12 11.08
CA LEU A 169 -8.62 -3.60 12.03
C LEU A 169 -7.36 -2.73 11.98
N GLN A 170 -6.95 -2.29 10.79
CA GLN A 170 -5.82 -1.38 10.62
C GLN A 170 -6.10 -0.04 11.28
N LEU A 171 -7.30 0.53 11.10
CA LEU A 171 -7.66 1.79 11.74
C LEU A 171 -7.60 1.69 13.27
N GLN A 172 -8.11 0.60 13.86
CA GLN A 172 -8.04 0.38 15.31
C GLN A 172 -6.60 0.25 15.81
N TRP A 173 -5.76 -0.49 15.11
CA TRP A 173 -4.34 -0.62 15.44
C TRP A 173 -3.57 0.71 15.32
N LEU A 174 -3.89 1.53 14.32
CA LEU A 174 -3.29 2.86 14.18
C LEU A 174 -3.67 3.82 15.33
N ILE A 175 -4.79 3.57 16.01
CA ILE A 175 -5.28 4.33 17.17
C ILE A 175 -4.69 3.79 18.48
N ASP A 176 -4.64 2.48 18.66
CA ASP A 176 -4.09 1.80 19.84
C ASP A 176 -3.14 0.68 19.42
N ASP A 177 -1.84 0.91 19.56
CA ASP A 177 -0.79 -0.03 19.16
C ASP A 177 -0.75 -1.31 20.01
N ARG A 178 -1.47 -1.34 21.14
CA ARG A 178 -1.66 -2.55 21.96
C ARG A 178 -2.69 -3.50 21.37
N PHE A 179 -3.45 -3.07 20.36
CA PHE A 179 -4.42 -3.91 19.67
C PHE A 179 -3.71 -4.92 18.78
N ASP A 180 -3.83 -6.21 19.07
CA ASP A 180 -3.23 -7.27 18.25
C ASP A 180 -4.00 -7.46 16.94
N MET A 181 -3.65 -6.66 15.93
CA MET A 181 -4.23 -6.72 14.59
C MET A 181 -4.01 -8.09 13.93
N VAL A 182 -2.86 -8.74 14.17
CA VAL A 182 -2.51 -10.01 13.53
C VAL A 182 -3.36 -11.13 14.08
N GLU A 183 -3.48 -11.24 15.40
CA GLU A 183 -4.35 -12.21 16.04
C GLU A 183 -5.81 -12.01 15.62
N ARG A 184 -6.29 -10.76 15.60
CA ARG A 184 -7.66 -10.43 15.19
C ARG A 184 -7.93 -10.77 13.72
N MET A 185 -6.99 -10.51 12.82
CA MET A 185 -7.11 -10.92 11.42
C MET A 185 -7.15 -12.44 11.30
N ARG A 186 -6.25 -13.17 11.97
CA ARG A 186 -6.22 -14.64 11.95
C ARG A 186 -7.55 -15.24 12.41
N HIS A 187 -8.09 -14.74 13.53
CA HIS A 187 -9.36 -15.21 14.07
C HIS A 187 -10.53 -14.92 13.12
N SER A 188 -10.55 -13.73 12.52
CA SER A 188 -11.59 -13.33 11.57
C SER A 188 -11.56 -14.20 10.30
N LEU A 189 -10.36 -14.46 9.76
CA LEU A 189 -10.17 -15.34 8.60
C LEU A 189 -10.62 -16.77 8.91
N ALA A 190 -10.25 -17.34 10.06
CA ALA A 190 -10.69 -18.69 10.46
C ALA A 190 -12.22 -18.81 10.57
N THR A 191 -12.90 -17.72 10.96
CA THR A 191 -14.36 -17.67 11.07
C THR A 191 -15.05 -17.52 9.71
N LEU A 192 -14.53 -16.64 8.85
CA LEU A 192 -15.09 -16.39 7.53
C LEU A 192 -14.78 -17.50 6.51
N LEU A 193 -13.62 -18.14 6.64
CA LEU A 193 -13.08 -19.13 5.72
C LEU A 193 -12.82 -20.45 6.47
N PRO A 194 -13.87 -21.10 7.00
CA PRO A 194 -13.69 -22.44 7.54
C PRO A 194 -13.15 -23.32 6.42
N GLU A 195 -12.20 -24.20 6.77
CA GLU A 195 -11.62 -25.14 5.83
C GLU A 195 -12.74 -25.95 5.16
N SER A 196 -12.55 -26.27 3.87
CA SER A 196 -13.45 -27.19 3.19
C SER A 196 -13.47 -28.49 3.99
N PRO A 197 -14.62 -29.03 4.41
CA PRO A 197 -14.66 -30.34 5.03
C PRO A 197 -14.12 -31.31 3.99
N VAL A 198 -12.87 -31.76 4.19
CA VAL A 198 -12.23 -32.72 3.31
C VAL A 198 -13.20 -33.89 3.16
N VAL A 199 -13.64 -34.15 1.92
CA VAL A 199 -14.36 -35.37 1.61
C VAL A 199 -13.37 -36.50 1.90
N ALA A 200 -13.59 -37.18 3.03
CA ALA A 200 -12.92 -38.43 3.37
C ALA A 200 -13.21 -39.50 2.31
#